data_AF-A0A4U1BUV0-F1
#
_entry.id   AF-A0A4U1BUV0-F1
#
_cell.length_a   1.000
_cell.length_b   1.000
_cell.length_c   1.000
_cell.angle_alpha   90.00
_cell.angle_beta   90.00
_cell.angle_gamma   90.00
#
_symmetry.space_group_name_H-M   'P 1'
#
loop_
_entity.id
_entity.type
_entity.pdbx_description
1 polymer ?
#
loop_
_entity_poly.entity_id
_entity_poly.type
_entity_poly.pdbx_seq_one_letter_code
_entity_poly.pdbx_strand_id
1 'polypeptide(L)'
;MRHNKQVSEHIKQIKADVESSQTEADLIEVIASVKSHPGPLDYNDRQASIIVWALTYLCMCGIMTNYFADGFRSSLTKMIFNGIDGSVYWLPAAITIALVRHLEYRGKRLPVLHRIGRPWIRFSVAGAAVAGIFAIFPPAQQAYWFVLEEGTWLASLHGLLQISVNKALLVGIAALLGFRWLSKRKHWRDPVSDRIHQLNVLFNNGLKPVTVDPKEKAKALLDQFYEFERGNHTRTIDAFYQGHYQGPQHSFDFELFHFHYVVKTRSTYTDNNGKTQTRTTYDHFHRHGLLFNFPYAKSVTLDGDGLPAHKGQKYTSASNEFNRIYRVRTQDQMQAARLLKPATVERLTNLAREYRRPVVEINHHGNACVAIDDQDLLELKRQHGLDAPEAFIAEVGQHAKLNKLDNLLLAIHELMRLSDNNFK
;
A
#
# COMPACT_ATOMS: atom_id res chain seq x y z
N MET A 1 9.12 -4.07 29.77
CA MET A 1 9.20 -3.18 28.58
C MET A 1 10.56 -3.22 27.86
N ARG A 2 11.67 -3.64 28.50
CA ARG A 2 12.98 -3.83 27.82
C ARG A 2 12.91 -4.82 26.63
N HIS A 3 12.22 -5.95 26.81
CA HIS A 3 11.99 -6.97 25.77
C HIS A 3 11.41 -6.40 24.47
N ASN A 4 10.22 -5.80 24.52
CA ASN A 4 9.56 -5.27 23.31
C ASN A 4 10.37 -4.17 22.62
N LYS A 5 11.15 -3.39 23.37
CA LYS A 5 12.05 -2.39 22.80
C LYS A 5 13.19 -3.06 22.03
N GLN A 6 13.83 -4.07 22.62
CA GLN A 6 14.87 -4.86 21.95
C GLN A 6 14.34 -5.54 20.68
N VAL A 7 13.15 -6.15 20.73
CA VAL A 7 12.50 -6.75 19.55
C VAL A 7 12.29 -5.70 18.44
N SER A 8 11.81 -4.51 18.78
CA SER A 8 11.64 -3.42 17.80
C SER A 8 12.96 -2.96 17.20
N GLU A 9 14.04 -2.89 17.98
CA GLU A 9 15.38 -2.56 17.49
C GLU A 9 15.92 -3.64 16.56
N HIS A 10 15.79 -4.92 16.92
CA HIS A 10 16.20 -6.05 16.06
C HIS A 10 15.43 -6.07 14.74
N ILE A 11 14.09 -5.93 14.77
CA ILE A 11 13.27 -5.90 13.54
C ILE A 11 13.64 -4.70 12.67
N LYS A 12 13.96 -3.55 13.28
CA LYS A 12 14.40 -2.38 12.52
C LYS A 12 15.74 -2.64 11.84
N GLN A 13 16.67 -3.33 12.50
CA GLN A 13 17.94 -3.71 11.92
C GLN A 13 17.74 -4.69 10.75
N ILE A 14 16.99 -5.77 10.95
CA ILE A 14 16.68 -6.74 9.88
C ILE A 14 16.10 -6.04 8.65
N LYS A 15 15.16 -5.10 8.84
CA LYS A 15 14.61 -4.31 7.73
C LYS A 15 15.65 -3.45 7.03
N ALA A 16 16.57 -2.83 7.77
CA ALA A 16 17.65 -2.06 7.18
C ALA A 16 18.61 -2.96 6.39
N ASP A 17 18.90 -4.15 6.90
CA ASP A 17 19.77 -5.12 6.24
C ASP A 17 19.15 -5.58 4.90
N VAL A 18 17.84 -5.89 4.88
CA VAL A 18 17.09 -6.20 3.64
C VAL A 18 17.16 -5.06 2.62
N GLU A 19 16.94 -3.81 3.04
CA GLU A 19 16.98 -2.67 2.12
C GLU A 19 18.41 -2.36 1.62
N SER A 20 19.44 -2.79 2.35
CA SER A 20 20.84 -2.63 1.95
C SER A 20 21.38 -3.74 1.06
N SER A 21 20.65 -4.86 0.93
CA SER A 21 21.01 -5.99 0.09
C SER A 21 21.13 -5.58 -1.38
N GLN A 22 22.18 -6.04 -2.05
CA GLN A 22 22.43 -5.78 -3.47
C GLN A 22 22.38 -7.06 -4.30
N THR A 23 22.43 -8.23 -3.65
CA THR A 23 22.46 -9.54 -4.29
C THR A 23 21.52 -10.53 -3.61
N GLU A 24 21.22 -11.62 -4.31
CA GLU A 24 20.49 -12.77 -3.74
C GLU A 24 21.22 -13.38 -2.53
N ALA A 25 22.55 -13.44 -2.57
CA ALA A 25 23.36 -13.97 -1.47
C ALA A 25 23.17 -13.15 -0.18
N ASP A 26 23.12 -11.81 -0.29
CA ASP A 26 22.86 -10.93 0.85
C ASP A 26 21.47 -11.21 1.47
N LEU A 27 20.45 -11.43 0.62
CA LEU A 27 19.11 -11.75 1.10
C LEU A 27 19.07 -13.10 1.84
N ILE A 28 19.78 -14.11 1.32
CA ILE A 28 19.91 -15.42 1.99
C ILE A 28 20.60 -15.26 3.34
N GLU A 29 21.66 -14.45 3.43
CA GLU A 29 22.35 -14.16 4.69
C GLU A 29 21.41 -13.49 5.70
N VAL A 30 20.58 -12.53 5.25
CA VAL A 30 19.58 -11.89 6.12
C VAL A 30 18.56 -12.92 6.63
N ILE A 31 18.03 -13.80 5.79
CA ILE A 31 17.11 -14.86 6.24
C ILE A 31 17.79 -15.81 7.24
N ALA A 32 19.05 -16.18 6.97
CA ALA A 32 19.83 -17.01 7.88
C ALA A 32 20.06 -16.33 9.24
N SER A 33 20.32 -15.03 9.25
CA SER A 33 20.48 -14.26 10.49
C SER A 33 19.21 -14.25 11.35
N VAL A 34 18.02 -14.21 10.72
CA VAL A 34 16.72 -14.31 11.42
C VAL A 34 16.56 -15.68 12.08
N LYS A 35 17.00 -16.75 11.42
CA LYS A 35 16.96 -18.12 11.96
C LYS A 35 17.86 -18.27 13.20
N SER A 36 19.09 -17.77 13.13
CA SER A 36 20.09 -17.89 14.20
C SER A 36 20.13 -16.68 15.14
N HIS A 37 19.08 -15.85 15.16
CA HIS A 37 19.12 -14.57 15.88
C HIS A 37 19.29 -14.82 17.39
N PRO A 38 20.31 -14.26 18.06
CA PRO A 38 20.62 -14.55 19.46
C PRO A 38 19.63 -13.93 20.45
N GLY A 39 18.76 -13.03 19.99
CA GLY A 39 17.82 -12.28 20.81
C GLY A 39 16.35 -12.56 20.49
N PRO A 40 15.42 -11.97 21.26
CA PRO A 40 14.00 -12.14 20.98
C PRO A 40 13.60 -11.42 19.68
N LEU A 41 12.75 -12.08 18.90
CA LEU A 41 12.10 -11.54 17.70
C LEU A 41 10.57 -11.48 17.82
N ASP A 42 10.01 -12.09 18.86
CA ASP A 42 8.58 -12.08 19.12
C ASP A 42 8.26 -11.12 20.27
N TYR A 43 7.27 -10.27 20.03
CA TYR A 43 6.81 -9.34 21.04
C TYR A 43 6.07 -10.05 22.17
N ASN A 44 6.39 -9.69 23.41
CA ASN A 44 5.61 -10.11 24.57
C ASN A 44 4.47 -9.12 24.81
N ASP A 45 3.34 -9.40 24.18
CA ASP A 45 2.17 -8.52 24.17
C ASP A 45 1.04 -8.99 25.08
N ARG A 46 1.28 -9.96 25.99
CA ARG A 46 0.25 -10.54 26.86
C ARG A 46 -0.61 -9.49 27.58
N GLN A 47 0.03 -8.49 28.19
CA GLN A 47 -0.69 -7.41 28.90
C GLN A 47 -1.51 -6.54 27.96
N ALA A 48 -0.98 -6.21 26.79
CA ALA A 48 -1.68 -5.40 25.80
C ALA A 48 -2.87 -6.16 25.20
N SER A 49 -2.72 -7.46 24.93
CA SER A 49 -3.81 -8.33 24.48
C SER A 49 -4.94 -8.40 25.50
N ILE A 50 -4.62 -8.54 26.80
CA ILE A 50 -5.64 -8.53 27.87
C ILE A 50 -6.43 -7.21 27.87
N ILE A 51 -5.73 -6.08 27.73
CA ILE A 51 -6.38 -4.76 27.66
C ILE A 51 -7.30 -4.66 26.45
N VAL A 52 -6.83 -5.07 25.26
CA VAL A 52 -7.65 -5.05 24.03
C VAL A 52 -8.89 -5.93 24.19
N TRP A 53 -8.75 -7.15 24.73
CA TRP A 53 -9.91 -8.02 24.99
C TRP A 53 -10.88 -7.45 26.01
N ALA A 54 -10.38 -6.79 27.06
CA ALA A 54 -11.22 -6.10 28.03
C ALA A 54 -12.00 -4.94 27.39
N LEU A 55 -11.36 -4.15 26.52
CA LEU A 55 -12.03 -3.08 25.77
C LEU A 55 -13.09 -3.65 24.81
N THR A 56 -12.78 -4.73 24.09
CA THR A 56 -13.75 -5.41 23.21
C THR A 56 -14.95 -5.91 24.01
N TYR A 57 -14.72 -6.54 25.17
CA TYR A 57 -15.78 -7.00 26.07
C TYR A 57 -16.66 -5.83 26.55
N LEU A 58 -16.05 -4.74 27.01
CA LEU A 58 -16.78 -3.53 27.43
C LEU A 58 -17.61 -2.92 26.31
N CYS A 59 -17.08 -2.89 25.08
CA CYS A 59 -17.81 -2.45 23.89
C CYS A 59 -19.02 -3.34 23.62
N MET A 60 -18.83 -4.67 23.58
CA MET A 60 -19.93 -5.63 23.37
C MET A 60 -21.00 -5.52 24.44
N CYS A 61 -20.62 -5.41 25.72
CA CYS A 61 -21.55 -5.19 26.80
C CYS A 61 -22.34 -3.88 26.61
N GLY A 62 -21.67 -2.77 26.30
CA GLY A 62 -22.32 -1.48 26.05
C GLY A 62 -23.31 -1.50 24.87
N ILE A 63 -23.01 -2.24 23.81
CA ILE A 63 -23.93 -2.46 22.69
C ILE A 63 -25.11 -3.32 23.15
N MET A 64 -24.86 -4.43 23.85
CA MET A 64 -25.89 -5.33 24.36
C MET A 64 -26.88 -4.63 25.29
N THR A 65 -26.39 -3.77 26.19
CA THR A 65 -27.23 -3.00 27.12
C THR A 65 -28.09 -1.96 26.42
N ASN A 66 -27.66 -1.43 25.28
CA ASN A 66 -28.40 -0.39 24.57
C ASN A 66 -29.45 -0.96 23.60
N TYR A 67 -29.22 -2.15 23.04
CA TYR A 67 -30.11 -2.71 22.00
C TYR A 67 -31.00 -3.85 22.48
N PHE A 68 -30.54 -4.65 23.44
CA PHE A 68 -31.28 -5.83 23.91
C PHE A 68 -31.96 -5.61 25.26
N ALA A 69 -31.72 -4.48 25.92
CA ALA A 69 -32.14 -4.24 27.29
C ALA A 69 -33.00 -2.98 27.47
N ASP A 70 -33.92 -2.69 26.55
CA ASP A 70 -35.06 -1.77 26.82
C ASP A 70 -35.93 -2.24 28.02
N GLY A 71 -35.66 -3.42 28.60
CA GLY A 71 -36.28 -3.91 29.83
C GLY A 71 -35.36 -4.57 30.87
N PHE A 72 -34.05 -4.74 30.64
CA PHE A 72 -33.19 -5.51 31.56
C PHE A 72 -32.39 -4.62 32.52
N ARG A 73 -33.03 -4.23 33.64
CA ARG A 73 -32.39 -3.65 34.84
C ARG A 73 -31.63 -4.72 35.64
N SER A 74 -30.69 -5.43 35.01
CA SER A 74 -29.82 -6.36 35.75
C SER A 74 -28.79 -5.59 36.60
N SER A 75 -28.28 -6.21 37.67
CA SER A 75 -27.19 -5.63 38.47
C SER A 75 -25.92 -5.37 37.64
N LEU A 76 -25.72 -6.17 36.59
CA LEU A 76 -24.59 -6.05 35.67
C LEU A 76 -24.64 -4.78 34.81
N THR A 77 -25.82 -4.39 34.30
CA THR A 77 -25.97 -3.16 33.50
C THR A 77 -25.70 -1.92 34.34
N LYS A 78 -26.18 -1.88 35.59
CA LYS A 78 -25.84 -0.81 36.54
C LYS A 78 -24.35 -0.77 36.85
N MET A 79 -23.70 -1.93 37.01
CA MET A 79 -22.26 -1.99 37.26
C MET A 79 -21.45 -1.42 36.10
N ILE A 80 -21.81 -1.74 34.85
CA ILE A 80 -21.14 -1.23 33.65
C ILE A 80 -21.36 0.29 33.51
N PHE A 81 -22.60 0.76 33.67
CA PHE A 81 -22.91 2.19 33.61
C PHE A 81 -22.15 2.97 34.68
N ASN A 82 -22.12 2.47 35.92
CA ASN A 82 -21.33 3.06 37.01
C ASN A 82 -19.82 3.03 36.72
N GLY A 83 -19.32 1.99 36.04
CA GLY A 83 -17.93 1.92 35.61
C GLY A 83 -17.57 2.97 34.56
N ILE A 84 -18.48 3.23 33.63
CA ILE A 84 -18.36 4.26 32.60
C ILE A 84 -18.51 5.66 33.20
N ASP A 85 -19.49 5.90 34.06
CA ASP A 85 -19.65 7.20 34.72
C ASP A 85 -18.53 7.48 35.71
N GLY A 86 -18.01 6.44 36.38
CA GLY A 86 -16.82 6.53 37.22
C GLY A 86 -15.50 6.69 36.44
N SER A 87 -15.52 6.59 35.10
CA SER A 87 -14.31 6.69 34.27
C SER A 87 -13.63 8.05 34.36
N VAL A 88 -14.38 9.10 34.66
CA VAL A 88 -13.84 10.44 34.94
C VAL A 88 -12.78 10.43 36.05
N TYR A 89 -12.81 9.45 36.95
CA TYR A 89 -11.84 9.31 38.04
C TYR A 89 -10.72 8.31 37.69
N TRP A 90 -11.08 7.10 37.24
CA TRP A 90 -10.10 6.03 37.09
C TRP A 90 -9.33 6.09 35.76
N LEU A 91 -9.95 6.61 34.68
CA LEU A 91 -9.32 6.63 33.36
C LEU A 91 -8.19 7.66 33.27
N PRO A 92 -8.36 8.94 33.70
CA PRO A 92 -7.25 9.89 33.79
C PRO A 92 -6.13 9.42 34.72
N ALA A 93 -6.49 8.77 35.83
CA ALA A 93 -5.51 8.18 36.76
C ALA A 93 -4.70 7.05 36.10
N ALA A 94 -5.36 6.15 35.37
CA ALA A 94 -4.70 5.06 34.64
C ALA A 94 -3.79 5.58 33.52
N ILE A 95 -4.24 6.58 32.76
CA ILE A 95 -3.43 7.26 31.72
C ILE A 95 -2.20 7.91 32.35
N THR A 96 -2.38 8.60 33.47
CA THR A 96 -1.28 9.25 34.20
C THR A 96 -0.26 8.23 34.69
N ILE A 97 -0.71 7.12 35.29
CA ILE A 97 0.15 6.00 35.69
C ILE A 97 0.96 5.48 34.50
N ALA A 98 0.31 5.26 33.35
CA ALA A 98 0.98 4.77 32.15
C ALA A 98 2.01 5.78 31.61
N LEU A 99 1.68 7.08 31.62
CA LEU A 99 2.52 8.16 31.13
C LEU A 99 3.73 8.41 32.03
N VAL A 100 3.54 8.45 33.36
CA VAL A 100 4.62 8.56 34.35
C VAL A 100 5.58 7.37 34.21
N ARG A 101 5.02 6.15 34.10
CA ARG A 101 5.80 4.94 33.89
C ARG A 101 6.59 5.00 32.58
N HIS A 102 5.99 5.51 31.50
CA HIS A 102 6.67 5.69 30.22
C HIS A 102 7.84 6.70 30.29
N LEU A 103 7.63 7.84 30.96
CA LEU A 103 8.66 8.87 31.15
C LEU A 103 9.84 8.36 31.99
N GLU A 104 9.57 7.66 33.09
CA GLU A 104 10.62 7.10 33.94
C GLU A 104 11.44 6.02 33.21
N TYR A 105 10.81 5.21 32.36
CA TYR A 105 11.54 4.26 31.50
C TYR A 105 12.45 4.93 30.47
N ARG A 106 12.18 6.19 30.11
CA ARG A 106 13.07 7.00 29.26
C ARG A 106 14.11 7.80 30.06
N GLY A 107 14.26 7.51 31.36
CA GLY A 107 15.20 8.20 32.24
C GLY A 107 14.73 9.59 32.70
N LYS A 108 13.52 10.02 32.32
CA LYS A 108 12.97 11.32 32.69
C LYS A 108 12.08 11.16 33.94
N ARG A 109 12.61 11.53 35.11
CA ARG A 109 11.85 11.49 36.37
C ARG A 109 11.06 12.79 36.55
N LEU A 110 9.84 12.68 37.07
CA LEU A 110 9.05 13.86 37.43
C LEU A 110 9.67 14.57 38.66
N PRO A 111 9.88 15.89 38.62
CA PRO A 111 10.56 16.62 39.69
C PRO A 111 9.90 16.43 41.06
N VAL A 112 8.57 16.47 41.10
CA VAL A 112 7.79 16.43 42.36
C VAL A 112 7.83 15.06 43.04
N LEU A 113 8.10 13.99 42.30
CA LEU A 113 8.10 12.61 42.80
C LEU A 113 9.51 12.06 43.06
N HIS A 114 10.56 12.89 42.95
CA HIS A 114 11.96 12.45 43.05
C HIS A 114 12.33 11.91 44.44
N ARG A 115 11.62 12.34 45.50
CA ARG A 115 11.90 11.97 46.90
C ARG A 115 11.37 10.59 47.29
N ILE A 116 10.50 10.00 46.47
CA ILE A 116 9.91 8.68 46.74
C ILE A 116 10.78 7.62 46.04
N GLY A 117 11.51 6.81 46.82
CA GLY A 117 12.46 5.83 46.28
C GLY A 117 11.83 4.64 45.55
N ARG A 118 10.56 4.30 45.82
CA ARG A 118 9.90 3.12 45.24
C ARG A 118 9.06 3.48 44.00
N PRO A 119 9.34 2.89 42.81
CA PRO A 119 8.66 3.23 41.56
C PRO A 119 7.14 3.03 41.58
N TRP A 120 6.66 1.92 42.13
CA TRP A 120 5.22 1.63 42.17
C TRP A 120 4.45 2.64 43.03
N ILE A 121 5.05 3.10 44.14
CA ILE A 121 4.45 4.13 45.01
C ILE A 121 4.32 5.45 44.25
N ARG A 122 5.33 5.83 43.45
CA ARG A 122 5.25 7.05 42.63
C ARG A 122 4.13 7.01 41.61
N PHE A 123 3.93 5.85 40.97
CA PHE A 123 2.83 5.67 40.02
C PHE A 123 1.48 5.78 40.73
N SER A 124 1.33 5.09 41.86
CA SER A 124 0.10 5.15 42.66
C SER A 124 -0.19 6.55 43.18
N VAL A 125 0.81 7.30 43.64
CA VAL A 125 0.65 8.69 44.10
C VAL A 125 0.27 9.61 42.94
N ALA A 126 0.90 9.47 41.77
CA ALA A 126 0.55 10.27 40.59
C ALA A 126 -0.89 9.98 40.11
N GLY A 127 -1.27 8.70 40.05
CA GLY A 127 -2.62 8.29 39.70
C GLY A 127 -3.66 8.78 40.71
N ALA A 128 -3.38 8.65 42.01
CA ALA A 128 -4.26 9.11 43.07
C ALA A 128 -4.40 10.64 43.10
N ALA A 129 -3.32 11.38 42.83
CA ALA A 129 -3.36 12.84 42.75
C ALA A 129 -4.27 13.30 41.59
N VAL A 130 -4.15 12.67 40.42
CA VAL A 130 -5.04 12.97 39.29
C VAL A 130 -6.46 12.55 39.57
N ALA A 131 -6.71 11.35 40.12
CA ALA A 131 -8.06 10.95 40.54
C ALA A 131 -8.67 11.96 41.54
N GLY A 132 -7.88 12.45 42.49
CA GLY A 132 -8.30 13.46 43.47
C GLY A 132 -8.61 14.83 42.85
N ILE A 133 -7.80 15.29 41.88
CA ILE A 133 -8.09 16.51 41.11
C ILE A 133 -9.45 16.36 40.41
N PHE A 134 -9.67 15.24 39.74
CA PHE A 134 -10.95 14.98 39.08
C PHE A 134 -12.11 14.82 40.07
N ALA A 135 -11.88 14.35 41.30
CA ALA A 135 -12.91 14.28 42.34
C ALA A 135 -13.32 15.65 42.91
N ILE A 136 -12.38 16.60 43.02
CA ILE A 136 -12.59 17.86 43.76
C ILE A 136 -12.80 19.06 42.81
N PHE A 137 -12.40 18.96 41.54
CA PHE A 137 -12.43 20.07 40.59
C PHE A 137 -13.47 19.84 39.46
N PRO A 138 -14.69 20.39 39.59
CA PRO A 138 -15.77 20.20 38.61
C PRO A 138 -15.41 20.59 37.16
N PRO A 139 -14.62 21.65 36.88
CA PRO A 139 -14.24 21.97 35.51
C PRO A 139 -13.40 20.89 34.82
N ALA A 140 -12.58 20.12 35.57
CA ALA A 140 -11.84 18.99 34.98
C ALA A 140 -12.79 17.84 34.60
N GLN A 141 -13.81 17.58 35.42
CA GLN A 141 -14.86 16.61 35.08
C GLN A 141 -15.63 17.05 33.84
N GLN A 142 -16.01 18.33 33.77
CA GLN A 142 -16.71 18.91 32.62
C GLN A 142 -15.85 18.83 31.35
N ALA A 143 -14.57 19.19 31.42
CA ALA A 143 -13.66 19.09 30.28
C ALA A 143 -13.51 17.64 29.79
N TYR A 144 -13.45 16.67 30.72
CA TYR A 144 -13.41 15.24 30.37
C TYR A 144 -14.68 14.79 29.65
N TRP A 145 -15.84 15.12 30.20
CA TRP A 145 -17.12 14.77 29.58
C TRP A 145 -17.32 15.49 28.26
N PHE A 146 -16.93 16.76 28.16
CA PHE A 146 -16.95 17.52 26.91
C PHE A 146 -16.10 16.86 25.82
N VAL A 147 -14.85 16.49 26.12
CA VAL A 147 -13.97 15.80 25.15
C VAL A 147 -14.53 14.45 24.74
N LEU A 148 -15.12 13.70 25.68
CA LEU A 148 -15.79 12.46 25.36
C LEU A 148 -17.03 12.72 24.49
N GLU A 149 -17.90 13.63 24.86
CA GLU A 149 -19.14 13.97 24.14
C GLU A 149 -18.83 14.42 22.70
N GLU A 150 -17.92 15.36 22.50
CA GLU A 150 -17.46 15.80 21.18
C GLU A 150 -16.82 14.65 20.38
N GLY A 151 -15.99 13.83 21.03
CA GLY A 151 -15.42 12.63 20.41
C GLY A 151 -16.50 11.64 19.97
N THR A 152 -17.55 11.47 20.76
CA THR A 152 -18.69 10.63 20.41
C THR A 152 -19.57 11.24 19.32
N TRP A 153 -19.74 12.56 19.31
CA TRP A 153 -20.49 13.29 18.29
C TRP A 153 -19.81 13.19 16.91
N LEU A 154 -18.48 13.31 16.87
CA LEU A 154 -17.69 13.07 15.66
C LEU A 154 -17.78 11.60 15.21
N ALA A 155 -17.65 10.66 16.14
CA ALA A 155 -17.66 9.23 15.83
C ALA A 155 -19.06 8.72 15.42
N SER A 156 -20.12 9.40 15.84
CA SER A 156 -21.52 9.15 15.44
C SER A 156 -21.92 9.83 14.12
N LEU A 157 -20.94 10.33 13.35
CA LEU A 157 -21.16 11.06 12.09
C LEU A 157 -22.06 12.28 12.28
N HIS A 158 -21.70 13.18 13.21
CA HIS A 158 -22.45 14.41 13.51
C HIS A 158 -23.89 14.14 13.98
N GLY A 159 -24.10 13.04 14.73
CA GLY A 159 -25.42 12.68 15.26
C GLY A 159 -26.36 11.96 14.27
N LEU A 160 -25.87 11.55 13.08
CA LEU A 160 -26.63 10.69 12.17
C LEU A 160 -26.96 9.33 12.80
N LEU A 161 -26.13 8.85 13.72
CA LEU A 161 -26.38 7.67 14.54
C LEU A 161 -27.02 8.11 15.88
N GLN A 162 -28.35 8.24 15.93
CA GLN A 162 -29.10 8.64 17.14
C GLN A 162 -29.23 7.50 18.17
N ILE A 163 -28.17 7.12 18.88
CA ILE A 163 -28.28 6.10 19.95
C ILE A 163 -27.30 6.42 21.09
N SER A 164 -27.64 6.03 22.31
CA SER A 164 -26.80 5.91 23.53
C SER A 164 -25.49 5.10 23.38
N VAL A 165 -25.14 4.73 22.14
CA VAL A 165 -23.99 3.96 21.63
C VAL A 165 -22.68 4.74 21.68
N ASN A 166 -22.75 6.05 21.88
CA ASN A 166 -21.63 6.99 21.86
C ASN A 166 -20.39 6.52 22.67
N LYS A 167 -20.54 6.17 23.96
CA LYS A 167 -19.39 5.75 24.79
C LYS A 167 -18.86 4.35 24.44
N ALA A 168 -19.74 3.41 24.10
CA ALA A 168 -19.36 2.05 23.69
C ALA A 168 -18.60 2.06 22.35
N LEU A 169 -18.99 2.94 21.43
CA LEU A 169 -18.36 3.09 20.12
C LEU A 169 -16.93 3.60 20.22
N LEU A 170 -16.64 4.57 21.10
CA LEU A 170 -15.26 5.02 21.35
C LEU A 170 -14.37 3.90 21.92
N VAL A 171 -14.90 3.11 22.85
CA VAL A 171 -14.20 1.93 23.39
C VAL A 171 -13.97 0.89 22.28
N GLY A 172 -14.95 0.70 21.39
CA GLY A 172 -14.84 -0.16 20.22
C GLY A 172 -13.75 0.29 19.24
N ILE A 173 -13.66 1.60 18.94
CA ILE A 173 -12.61 2.16 18.10
C ILE A 173 -11.24 1.93 18.74
N ALA A 174 -11.10 2.20 20.05
CA ALA A 174 -9.84 1.96 20.77
C ALA A 174 -9.43 0.48 20.74
N ALA A 175 -10.39 -0.44 20.93
CA ALA A 175 -10.17 -1.88 20.83
C ALA A 175 -9.73 -2.29 19.41
N LEU A 176 -10.37 -1.74 18.38
CA LEU A 176 -10.04 -2.01 16.98
C LEU A 176 -8.64 -1.50 16.62
N LEU A 177 -8.28 -0.28 17.03
CA LEU A 177 -6.93 0.27 16.85
C LEU A 177 -5.88 -0.57 17.59
N GLY A 178 -6.18 -0.98 18.83
CA GLY A 178 -5.32 -1.87 19.61
C GLY A 178 -5.13 -3.24 18.94
N PHE A 179 -6.20 -3.83 18.42
CA PHE A 179 -6.15 -5.08 17.67
C PHE A 179 -5.31 -4.96 16.38
N ARG A 180 -5.50 -3.89 15.59
CA ARG A 180 -4.68 -3.65 14.40
C ARG A 180 -3.20 -3.46 14.75
N TRP A 181 -2.91 -2.75 15.85
CA TRP A 181 -1.54 -2.55 16.31
C TRP A 181 -0.87 -3.86 16.77
N LEU A 182 -1.59 -4.70 17.54
CA LEU A 182 -1.12 -6.03 17.95
C LEU A 182 -0.91 -6.94 16.74
N SER A 183 -1.85 -6.94 15.78
CA SER A 183 -1.75 -7.74 14.57
C SER A 183 -0.55 -7.36 13.72
N LYS A 184 -0.29 -6.06 13.51
CA LYS A 184 0.92 -5.58 12.81
C LYS A 184 2.22 -6.05 13.47
N ARG A 185 2.25 -6.11 14.80
CA ARG A 185 3.43 -6.54 15.56
C ARG A 185 3.61 -8.05 15.52
N LYS A 186 2.52 -8.81 15.59
CA LYS A 186 2.54 -10.28 15.46
C LYS A 186 3.01 -10.72 14.07
N HIS A 187 2.51 -10.07 13.02
CA HIS A 187 2.79 -10.42 11.62
C HIS A 187 3.88 -9.54 11.00
N TRP A 188 4.88 -9.14 11.79
CA TRP A 188 5.95 -8.28 11.26
C TRP A 188 6.80 -8.97 10.19
N ARG A 189 6.87 -10.31 10.22
CA ARG A 189 7.62 -11.16 9.30
C ARG A 189 7.07 -11.11 7.88
N ASP A 190 5.75 -11.04 7.71
CA ASP A 190 5.10 -11.04 6.40
C ASP A 190 5.57 -9.90 5.49
N PRO A 191 5.47 -8.61 5.85
CA PRO A 191 5.90 -7.53 4.97
C PRO A 191 7.41 -7.53 4.72
N VAL A 192 8.21 -8.10 5.63
CA VAL A 192 9.66 -8.26 5.41
C VAL A 192 9.93 -9.40 4.43
N SER A 193 9.17 -10.50 4.53
CA SER A 193 9.25 -11.63 3.60
C SER A 193 8.80 -11.21 2.19
N ASP A 194 7.71 -10.45 2.10
CA ASP A 194 7.23 -9.87 0.83
C ASP A 194 8.30 -8.99 0.19
N ARG A 195 9.00 -8.18 1.01
CA ARG A 195 10.08 -7.31 0.53
C ARG A 195 11.31 -8.08 0.07
N ILE A 196 11.74 -9.09 0.83
CA ILE A 196 12.85 -9.98 0.46
C ILE A 196 12.53 -10.67 -0.87
N HIS A 197 11.33 -11.25 -0.99
CA HIS A 197 10.88 -11.91 -2.21
C HIS A 197 10.86 -10.95 -3.40
N GLN A 198 10.32 -9.73 -3.22
CA GLN A 198 10.32 -8.71 -4.26
C GLN A 198 11.75 -8.39 -4.73
N LEU A 199 12.69 -8.15 -3.80
CA LEU A 199 14.09 -7.87 -4.15
C LEU A 199 14.73 -9.06 -4.87
N ASN A 200 14.45 -10.30 -4.42
CA ASN A 200 14.94 -11.50 -5.08
C ASN A 200 14.47 -11.59 -6.54
N VAL A 201 13.18 -11.34 -6.79
CA VAL A 201 12.61 -11.29 -8.14
C VAL A 201 13.30 -10.21 -8.97
N LEU A 202 13.56 -9.04 -8.41
CA LEU A 202 14.26 -7.96 -9.13
C LEU A 202 15.69 -8.36 -9.50
N PHE A 203 16.46 -8.91 -8.55
CA PHE A 203 17.84 -9.34 -8.79
C PHE A 203 17.94 -10.44 -9.84
N ASN A 204 17.06 -11.44 -9.75
CA ASN A 204 17.01 -12.55 -10.71
C ASN A 204 16.66 -12.08 -12.13
N ASN A 205 15.99 -10.95 -12.30
CA ASN A 205 15.65 -10.41 -13.62
C ASN A 205 16.47 -9.17 -14.01
N GLY A 206 17.59 -8.91 -13.31
CA GLY A 206 18.48 -7.79 -13.62
C GLY A 206 17.84 -6.41 -13.46
N LEU A 207 16.79 -6.31 -12.64
CA LEU A 207 16.05 -5.08 -12.40
C LEU A 207 16.57 -4.35 -11.16
N LYS A 208 16.74 -3.03 -11.28
CA LYS A 208 17.15 -2.17 -10.19
C LYS A 208 16.01 -1.21 -9.84
N PRO A 209 15.55 -1.18 -8.58
CA PRO A 209 14.52 -0.23 -8.16
C PRO A 209 15.05 1.20 -8.20
N VAL A 210 14.22 2.11 -8.71
CA VAL A 210 14.52 3.54 -8.74
C VAL A 210 13.51 4.26 -7.85
N THR A 211 14.01 4.95 -6.84
CA THR A 211 13.15 5.79 -5.99
C THR A 211 12.70 7.01 -6.76
N VAL A 212 11.39 7.14 -6.95
CA VAL A 212 10.75 8.28 -7.62
C VAL A 212 9.64 8.84 -6.75
N ASP A 213 9.34 10.13 -6.88
CA ASP A 213 8.05 10.65 -6.41
C ASP A 213 6.96 10.12 -7.36
N PRO A 214 5.96 9.36 -6.88
CA PRO A 214 4.98 8.71 -7.74
C PRO A 214 4.18 9.68 -8.61
N LYS A 215 3.84 10.87 -8.08
CA LYS A 215 2.99 11.84 -8.77
C LYS A 215 3.81 12.68 -9.74
N GLU A 216 4.98 13.13 -9.32
CA GLU A 216 5.86 13.91 -10.20
C GLU A 216 6.38 13.06 -11.36
N LYS A 217 6.72 11.79 -11.14
CA LYS A 217 7.12 10.89 -12.24
C LYS A 217 5.96 10.64 -13.20
N ALA A 218 4.73 10.42 -12.70
CA ALA A 218 3.56 10.28 -13.56
C ALA A 218 3.31 11.52 -14.42
N LYS A 219 3.48 12.72 -13.84
CA LYS A 219 3.37 14.00 -14.54
C LYS A 219 4.47 14.17 -15.60
N ALA A 220 5.72 13.84 -15.27
CA ALA A 220 6.83 13.93 -16.22
C ALA A 220 6.67 12.96 -17.42
N LEU A 221 6.03 11.80 -17.20
CA LEU A 221 5.72 10.85 -18.27
C LEU A 221 4.51 11.27 -19.09
N LEU A 222 3.51 11.89 -18.46
CA LEU A 222 2.37 12.54 -19.12
C LEU A 222 2.80 13.61 -20.12
N ASP A 223 3.83 14.39 -19.80
CA ASP A 223 4.37 15.40 -20.71
C ASP A 223 5.05 14.78 -21.96
N GLN A 224 5.38 13.48 -21.92
CA GLN A 224 6.12 12.78 -22.97
C GLN A 224 5.28 11.78 -23.78
N PHE A 225 4.25 11.19 -23.16
CA PHE A 225 3.43 10.13 -23.75
C PHE A 225 1.96 10.30 -23.39
N TYR A 226 1.10 10.13 -24.39
CA TYR A 226 -0.35 10.11 -24.24
C TYR A 226 -0.83 8.97 -23.34
N GLU A 227 -0.15 7.82 -23.28
CA GLU A 227 -0.53 6.69 -22.41
C GLU A 227 -0.80 7.11 -20.94
N PHE A 228 -0.11 8.15 -20.43
CA PHE A 228 -0.30 8.63 -19.06
C PHE A 228 -1.41 9.68 -18.92
N GLU A 229 -2.08 10.10 -20.00
CA GLU A 229 -3.28 10.95 -19.96
C GLU A 229 -4.50 10.22 -19.35
N ARG A 230 -4.43 8.90 -19.16
CA ARG A 230 -5.50 8.07 -18.59
C ARG A 230 -5.97 8.56 -17.22
N GLY A 231 -7.25 8.31 -16.93
CA GLY A 231 -7.90 8.78 -15.70
C GLY A 231 -8.29 10.26 -15.75
N ASN A 232 -9.04 10.72 -14.75
CA ASN A 232 -9.45 12.13 -14.64
C ASN A 232 -9.29 12.67 -13.20
N HIS A 233 -8.64 11.91 -12.31
CA HIS A 233 -8.48 12.29 -10.91
C HIS A 233 -7.02 12.19 -10.43
N THR A 234 -6.57 10.99 -10.05
CA THR A 234 -5.22 10.75 -9.53
C THR A 234 -4.43 9.88 -10.51
N ARG A 235 -3.13 10.15 -10.63
CA ARG A 235 -2.16 9.43 -11.47
C ARG A 235 -0.88 9.23 -10.68
N THR A 236 -0.37 8.00 -10.59
CA THR A 236 0.84 7.67 -9.84
C THR A 236 1.65 6.58 -10.55
N ILE A 237 2.99 6.68 -10.47
CA ILE A 237 3.89 5.58 -10.79
C ILE A 237 4.23 4.87 -9.48
N ASP A 238 3.53 3.76 -9.23
CA ASP A 238 3.58 3.03 -7.96
C ASP A 238 4.85 2.16 -7.86
N ALA A 239 5.41 1.77 -9.02
CA ALA A 239 6.69 1.09 -9.10
C ALA A 239 7.48 1.53 -10.34
N PHE A 240 8.80 1.65 -10.19
CA PHE A 240 9.72 2.05 -11.26
C PHE A 240 11.05 1.32 -11.12
N TYR A 241 11.48 0.66 -12.20
CA TYR A 241 12.69 -0.15 -12.22
C TYR A 241 13.50 0.12 -13.49
N GLN A 242 14.82 0.04 -13.40
CA GLN A 242 15.72 0.08 -14.54
C GLN A 242 16.26 -1.31 -14.82
N GLY A 243 16.38 -1.64 -16.10
CA GLY A 243 16.98 -2.89 -16.56
C GLY A 243 17.76 -2.67 -17.86
N HIS A 244 18.54 -3.68 -18.20
CA HIS A 244 19.29 -3.74 -19.44
C HIS A 244 18.96 -5.06 -20.14
N TYR A 245 18.55 -4.98 -21.40
CA TYR A 245 18.32 -6.15 -22.22
C TYR A 245 19.49 -6.35 -23.19
N GLN A 246 20.03 -7.56 -23.23
CA GLN A 246 21.07 -7.97 -24.17
C GLN A 246 20.53 -9.08 -25.08
N GLY A 247 20.13 -8.70 -26.29
CA GLY A 247 19.73 -9.64 -27.34
C GLY A 247 20.88 -9.99 -28.30
N PRO A 248 20.65 -10.93 -29.23
CA PRO A 248 21.63 -11.30 -30.26
C PRO A 248 22.04 -10.16 -31.21
N GLN A 249 21.16 -9.18 -31.43
CA GLN A 249 21.37 -8.11 -32.42
C GLN A 249 21.22 -6.70 -31.86
N HIS A 250 20.34 -6.51 -30.86
CA HIS A 250 20.21 -5.24 -30.18
C HIS A 250 20.33 -5.44 -28.68
N SER A 251 20.98 -4.47 -28.05
CA SER A 251 20.96 -4.27 -26.61
C SER A 251 20.33 -2.91 -26.34
N PHE A 252 19.51 -2.81 -25.30
CA PHE A 252 18.88 -1.55 -24.93
C PHE A 252 18.62 -1.47 -23.43
N ASP A 253 18.77 -0.27 -22.90
CA ASP A 253 18.30 0.07 -21.56
C ASP A 253 16.79 0.29 -21.59
N PHE A 254 16.12 -0.13 -20.53
CA PHE A 254 14.69 0.07 -20.38
C PHE A 254 14.33 0.49 -18.96
N GLU A 255 13.21 1.18 -18.84
CA GLU A 255 12.57 1.50 -17.59
C GLU A 255 11.20 0.80 -17.52
N LEU A 256 11.02 -0.06 -16.54
CA LEU A 256 9.79 -0.78 -16.27
C LEU A 256 8.94 0.01 -15.27
N PHE A 257 7.65 0.17 -15.56
CA PHE A 257 6.74 0.94 -14.71
C PHE A 257 5.47 0.18 -14.34
N HIS A 258 4.93 0.55 -13.18
CA HIS A 258 3.55 0.29 -12.76
C HIS A 258 2.82 1.62 -12.63
N PHE A 259 1.93 1.89 -13.58
CA PHE A 259 1.14 3.11 -13.62
C PHE A 259 -0.25 2.85 -13.07
N HIS A 260 -0.64 3.62 -12.06
CA HIS A 260 -1.97 3.60 -11.46
C HIS A 260 -2.69 4.91 -11.76
N TYR A 261 -3.96 4.80 -12.17
CA TYR A 261 -4.81 5.96 -12.42
C TYR A 261 -6.24 5.75 -11.90
N VAL A 262 -6.89 6.87 -11.58
CA VAL A 262 -8.25 6.88 -11.03
C VAL A 262 -9.21 7.58 -11.99
N VAL A 263 -10.34 6.92 -12.26
CA VAL A 263 -11.49 7.50 -12.94
C VAL A 263 -12.55 7.84 -11.89
N LYS A 264 -12.88 9.12 -11.78
CA LYS A 264 -13.96 9.64 -10.96
C LYS A 264 -15.22 9.77 -11.81
N THR A 265 -16.24 9.01 -11.43
CA THR A 265 -17.57 9.03 -12.07
C THR A 265 -18.59 9.60 -11.11
N ARG A 266 -19.40 10.56 -11.57
CA ARG A 266 -20.52 11.15 -10.81
C ARG A 266 -21.83 10.66 -11.42
N SER A 267 -22.58 9.85 -10.69
CA SER A 267 -23.88 9.34 -11.10
C SER A 267 -24.98 9.95 -10.24
N THR A 268 -26.00 10.49 -10.90
CA THR A 268 -27.19 11.03 -10.24
C THR A 268 -28.33 10.03 -10.43
N TYR A 269 -28.95 9.59 -9.35
CA TYR A 269 -30.14 8.74 -9.40
C TYR A 269 -31.26 9.32 -8.54
N THR A 270 -32.49 9.12 -8.98
CA THR A 270 -33.68 9.50 -8.21
C THR A 270 -34.13 8.26 -7.44
N ASP A 271 -34.24 8.36 -6.12
CA ASP A 271 -34.77 7.27 -5.31
C ASP A 271 -36.29 7.11 -5.48
N ASN A 272 -36.84 6.00 -4.98
CA ASN A 272 -38.27 5.71 -5.04
C ASN A 272 -39.14 6.76 -4.32
N ASN A 273 -38.52 7.70 -3.59
CA ASN A 273 -39.19 8.79 -2.88
C ASN A 273 -39.08 10.12 -3.66
N GLY A 274 -38.63 10.10 -4.91
CA GLY A 274 -38.50 11.30 -5.76
C GLY A 274 -37.32 12.20 -5.41
N LYS A 275 -36.43 11.78 -4.50
CA LYS A 275 -35.27 12.57 -4.08
C LYS A 275 -34.07 12.23 -4.95
N THR A 276 -33.48 13.27 -5.54
CA THR A 276 -32.27 13.15 -6.35
C THR A 276 -31.05 12.99 -5.46
N GLN A 277 -30.31 11.89 -5.62
CA GLN A 277 -29.07 11.60 -4.92
C GLN A 277 -27.89 11.58 -5.89
N THR A 278 -26.75 12.13 -5.47
CA THR A 278 -25.49 12.07 -6.22
C THR A 278 -24.57 11.05 -5.55
N ARG A 279 -24.10 10.07 -6.31
CA ARG A 279 -23.02 9.15 -5.91
C ARG A 279 -21.77 9.46 -6.72
N THR A 280 -20.65 9.61 -6.03
CA THR A 280 -19.32 9.71 -6.65
C THR A 280 -18.59 8.39 -6.43
N THR A 281 -18.16 7.74 -7.51
CA THR A 281 -17.37 6.50 -7.47
C THR A 281 -15.98 6.78 -8.00
N TYR A 282 -14.97 6.15 -7.38
CA TYR A 282 -13.58 6.22 -7.78
C TYR A 282 -13.15 4.82 -8.20
N ASP A 283 -12.94 4.63 -9.49
CA ASP A 283 -12.50 3.36 -10.07
C ASP A 283 -10.99 3.41 -10.30
N HIS A 284 -10.29 2.43 -9.76
CA HIS A 284 -8.83 2.32 -9.78
C HIS A 284 -8.40 1.36 -10.89
N PHE A 285 -7.43 1.80 -11.70
CA PHE A 285 -6.92 1.04 -12.84
C PHE A 285 -5.40 1.04 -12.85
N HIS A 286 -4.83 0.01 -13.48
CA HIS A 286 -3.39 -0.21 -13.53
C HIS A 286 -2.94 -0.53 -14.95
N ARG A 287 -1.77 -0.03 -15.32
CA ARG A 287 -1.06 -0.35 -16.56
C ARG A 287 0.38 -0.67 -16.21
N HIS A 288 0.91 -1.71 -16.84
CA HIS A 288 2.32 -2.08 -16.71
C HIS A 288 2.99 -1.92 -18.05
N GLY A 289 4.29 -1.63 -18.06
CA GLY A 289 4.94 -1.40 -19.34
C GLY A 289 6.40 -1.04 -19.25
N LEU A 290 6.97 -0.80 -20.43
CA LEU A 290 8.38 -0.51 -20.64
C LEU A 290 8.54 0.82 -21.38
N LEU A 291 9.50 1.61 -20.93
CA LEU A 291 10.01 2.80 -21.59
C LEU A 291 11.40 2.49 -22.12
N PHE A 292 11.71 2.86 -23.36
CA PHE A 292 13.02 2.61 -23.96
C PHE A 292 13.25 3.54 -25.14
N ASN A 293 14.49 3.65 -25.61
CA ASN A 293 14.80 4.38 -26.84
C ASN A 293 14.49 3.52 -28.07
N PHE A 294 13.74 4.07 -29.02
CA PHE A 294 13.37 3.43 -30.28
C PHE A 294 13.69 4.35 -31.48
N PRO A 295 14.90 4.25 -32.06
CA PRO A 295 15.38 5.21 -33.04
C PRO A 295 14.78 5.05 -34.45
N TYR A 296 13.97 4.02 -34.69
CA TYR A 296 13.54 3.64 -36.04
C TYR A 296 12.24 4.31 -36.52
N ALA A 297 11.48 4.93 -35.61
CA ALA A 297 10.28 5.69 -35.94
C ALA A 297 10.08 6.83 -34.93
N LYS A 298 9.22 7.80 -35.29
CA LYS A 298 8.88 8.95 -34.43
C LYS A 298 7.42 9.32 -34.61
N SER A 299 6.80 9.77 -33.53
CA SER A 299 5.42 10.28 -33.52
C SER A 299 4.40 9.30 -34.10
N VAL A 300 4.54 8.01 -33.78
CA VAL A 300 3.61 6.95 -34.17
C VAL A 300 3.03 6.30 -32.92
N THR A 301 1.71 6.17 -32.86
CA THR A 301 1.00 5.50 -31.78
C THR A 301 0.13 4.39 -32.33
N LEU A 302 0.22 3.22 -31.73
CA LEU A 302 -0.59 2.04 -31.99
C LEU A 302 -1.42 1.78 -30.74
N ASP A 303 -2.68 2.15 -30.81
CA ASP A 303 -3.61 2.07 -29.68
C ASP A 303 -4.46 0.80 -29.79
N GLY A 304 -4.25 -0.15 -28.89
CA GLY A 304 -4.95 -1.44 -28.82
C GLY A 304 -6.15 -1.46 -27.87
N ASP A 305 -6.52 -0.35 -27.22
CA ASP A 305 -7.66 -0.31 -26.27
C ASP A 305 -8.59 0.89 -26.44
N GLY A 306 -8.27 1.80 -27.35
CA GLY A 306 -9.09 2.93 -27.74
C GLY A 306 -8.99 4.13 -26.80
N LEU A 307 -8.10 4.08 -25.81
CA LEU A 307 -7.97 5.08 -24.75
C LEU A 307 -6.48 5.28 -24.39
N PRO A 308 -6.00 6.49 -24.10
CA PRO A 308 -6.69 7.75 -24.33
C PRO A 308 -6.80 8.07 -25.82
N ALA A 309 -7.61 9.08 -26.16
CA ALA A 309 -7.78 9.47 -27.55
C ALA A 309 -6.52 10.17 -28.09
N HIS A 310 -5.72 9.45 -28.86
CA HIS A 310 -4.51 10.00 -29.47
C HIS A 310 -4.82 10.99 -30.60
N LYS A 311 -4.06 12.10 -30.64
CA LYS A 311 -4.13 13.11 -31.70
C LYS A 311 -3.30 12.71 -32.92
N GLY A 312 -3.64 13.26 -34.08
CA GLY A 312 -2.89 13.06 -35.32
C GLY A 312 -3.70 12.39 -36.43
N GLN A 313 -3.03 12.20 -37.57
CA GLN A 313 -3.60 11.59 -38.75
C GLN A 313 -3.84 10.10 -38.52
N LYS A 314 -4.96 9.59 -39.01
CA LYS A 314 -5.24 8.15 -39.01
C LYS A 314 -4.36 7.49 -40.07
N TYR A 315 -3.76 6.35 -39.71
CA TYR A 315 -3.10 5.46 -40.67
C TYR A 315 -3.78 4.08 -40.62
N THR A 316 -3.85 3.41 -41.77
CA THR A 316 -4.45 2.08 -41.91
C THR A 316 -3.46 1.23 -42.69
N SER A 317 -3.08 0.07 -42.16
CA SER A 317 -2.20 -0.88 -42.86
C SER A 317 -2.98 -1.71 -43.88
N ALA A 318 -2.29 -2.54 -44.67
CA ALA A 318 -2.96 -3.50 -45.55
C ALA A 318 -3.60 -4.70 -44.79
N SER A 319 -3.22 -4.95 -43.52
CA SER A 319 -3.74 -6.07 -42.74
C SER A 319 -5.03 -5.71 -42.02
N ASN A 320 -6.13 -6.33 -42.43
CA ASN A 320 -7.44 -6.17 -41.78
C ASN A 320 -7.44 -6.65 -40.33
N GLU A 321 -6.69 -7.71 -40.01
CA GLU A 321 -6.59 -8.20 -38.64
C GLU A 321 -5.92 -7.16 -37.74
N PHE A 322 -4.76 -6.64 -38.17
CA PHE A 322 -4.05 -5.60 -37.43
C PHE A 322 -4.92 -4.36 -37.22
N ASN A 323 -5.63 -3.90 -38.26
CA ASN A 323 -6.48 -2.69 -38.19
C ASN A 323 -7.72 -2.88 -37.29
N ARG A 324 -8.12 -4.13 -36.97
CA ARG A 324 -9.17 -4.42 -35.98
C ARG A 324 -8.65 -4.31 -34.54
N ILE A 325 -7.37 -4.63 -34.35
CA ILE A 325 -6.70 -4.62 -33.06
C ILE A 325 -6.23 -3.21 -32.72
N TYR A 326 -5.45 -2.59 -33.61
CA TYR A 326 -4.80 -1.32 -33.37
C TYR A 326 -5.42 -0.17 -34.16
N ARG A 327 -5.60 0.96 -33.49
CA ARG A 327 -5.86 2.26 -34.10
C ARG A 327 -4.53 3.00 -34.22
N VAL A 328 -4.06 3.21 -35.45
CA VAL A 328 -2.78 3.91 -35.67
C VAL A 328 -3.02 5.40 -35.83
N ARG A 329 -2.32 6.19 -35.01
CA ARG A 329 -2.23 7.66 -35.10
C ARG A 329 -0.79 8.07 -35.34
N THR A 330 -0.60 9.06 -36.20
CA THR A 330 0.73 9.57 -36.54
C THR A 330 0.69 11.04 -36.93
N GLN A 331 1.82 11.74 -36.79
CA GLN A 331 2.01 13.07 -37.38
C GLN A 331 2.42 12.99 -38.87
N ASP A 332 3.06 11.88 -39.27
CA ASP A 332 3.51 11.63 -40.63
C ASP A 332 3.12 10.20 -41.06
N GLN A 333 2.25 10.07 -42.06
CA GLN A 333 1.83 8.78 -42.59
C GLN A 333 2.98 7.99 -43.23
N MET A 334 4.01 8.66 -43.76
CA MET A 334 5.18 8.00 -44.33
C MET A 334 6.01 7.30 -43.24
N GLN A 335 6.14 7.92 -42.06
CA GLN A 335 6.79 7.28 -40.90
C GLN A 335 6.02 6.04 -40.44
N ALA A 336 4.69 6.14 -40.34
CA ALA A 336 3.85 4.99 -40.00
C ALA A 336 3.98 3.87 -41.04
N ALA A 337 3.99 4.20 -42.33
CA ALA A 337 4.17 3.22 -43.40
C ALA A 337 5.55 2.53 -43.37
N ARG A 338 6.62 3.26 -43.02
CA ARG A 338 7.97 2.70 -42.87
C ARG A 338 8.10 1.76 -41.69
N LEU A 339 7.44 2.08 -40.57
CA LEU A 339 7.40 1.22 -39.39
C LEU A 339 6.54 -0.03 -39.65
N LEU A 340 5.35 0.15 -40.22
CA LEU A 340 4.31 -0.88 -40.37
C LEU A 340 4.47 -1.70 -41.65
N LYS A 341 5.68 -2.22 -41.87
CA LYS A 341 5.94 -3.24 -42.88
C LYS A 341 5.22 -4.55 -42.54
N PRO A 342 5.02 -5.46 -43.52
CA PRO A 342 4.31 -6.72 -43.27
C PRO A 342 4.81 -7.52 -42.05
N ALA A 343 6.13 -7.67 -41.89
CA ALA A 343 6.71 -8.40 -40.76
C ALA A 343 6.48 -7.69 -39.41
N THR A 344 6.62 -6.36 -39.37
CA THR A 344 6.33 -5.57 -38.15
C THR A 344 4.86 -5.67 -37.76
N VAL A 345 3.96 -5.56 -38.74
CA VAL A 345 2.51 -5.71 -38.56
C VAL A 345 2.16 -7.09 -38.00
N GLU A 346 2.78 -8.15 -38.50
CA GLU A 346 2.63 -9.50 -37.96
C GLU A 346 3.12 -9.60 -36.52
N ARG A 347 4.32 -9.08 -36.20
CA ARG A 347 4.85 -9.13 -34.83
C ARG A 347 3.95 -8.38 -33.84
N LEU A 348 3.46 -7.20 -34.21
CA LEU A 348 2.55 -6.41 -33.38
C LEU A 348 1.19 -7.09 -33.20
N THR A 349 0.70 -7.79 -34.22
CA THR A 349 -0.52 -8.60 -34.15
C THR A 349 -0.34 -9.74 -33.14
N ASN A 350 0.82 -10.42 -33.16
CA ASN A 350 1.15 -11.46 -32.18
C ASN A 350 1.30 -10.89 -30.76
N LEU A 351 1.91 -9.71 -30.61
CA LEU A 351 1.96 -9.01 -29.31
C LEU A 351 0.56 -8.81 -28.71
N ALA A 352 -0.44 -8.44 -29.52
CA ALA A 352 -1.81 -8.28 -29.05
C ALA A 352 -2.58 -9.57 -28.78
N ARG A 353 -2.06 -10.72 -29.23
CA ARG A 353 -2.57 -12.04 -28.84
C ARG A 353 -1.98 -12.49 -27.51
N GLU A 354 -0.73 -12.10 -27.23
CA GLU A 354 0.01 -12.47 -26.01
C GLU A 354 -0.33 -11.58 -24.82
N TYR A 355 -0.62 -10.29 -25.07
CA TYR A 355 -0.84 -9.28 -24.02
C TYR A 355 -2.19 -8.60 -24.14
N ARG A 356 -2.78 -8.26 -22.99
CA ARG A 356 -4.07 -7.56 -22.97
C ARG A 356 -3.90 -6.08 -23.27
N ARG A 357 -4.65 -5.59 -24.26
CA ARG A 357 -4.79 -4.15 -24.55
C ARG A 357 -3.44 -3.44 -24.71
N PRO A 358 -2.53 -3.94 -25.57
CA PRO A 358 -1.23 -3.32 -25.75
C PRO A 358 -1.37 -1.94 -26.39
N VAL A 359 -0.60 -0.99 -25.90
CA VAL A 359 -0.36 0.31 -26.54
C VAL A 359 1.12 0.41 -26.82
N VAL A 360 1.47 0.78 -28.06
CA VAL A 360 2.84 1.09 -28.45
C VAL A 360 2.87 2.53 -28.91
N GLU A 361 3.51 3.40 -28.14
CA GLU A 361 3.60 4.82 -28.42
C GLU A 361 5.06 5.22 -28.59
N ILE A 362 5.41 5.80 -29.74
CA ILE A 362 6.74 6.33 -30.02
C ILE A 362 6.60 7.84 -30.16
N ASN A 363 7.22 8.58 -29.25
CA ASN A 363 7.11 10.03 -29.20
C ASN A 363 7.98 10.70 -30.28
N HIS A 364 7.96 12.03 -30.32
CA HIS A 364 8.69 12.82 -31.31
C HIS A 364 10.22 12.82 -31.11
N HIS A 365 10.70 12.45 -29.91
CA HIS A 365 12.12 12.29 -29.62
C HIS A 365 12.66 10.90 -30.01
N GLY A 366 11.78 9.95 -30.32
CA GLY A 366 12.16 8.56 -30.55
C GLY A 366 12.21 7.71 -29.29
N ASN A 367 11.66 8.19 -28.16
CA ASN A 367 11.43 7.33 -27.01
C ASN A 367 10.11 6.58 -27.21
N ALA A 368 10.09 5.31 -26.82
CA ALA A 368 8.93 4.44 -26.90
C ALA A 368 8.39 4.09 -25.52
N CYS A 369 7.07 3.93 -25.46
CA CYS A 369 6.33 3.38 -24.35
C CYS A 369 5.52 2.19 -24.87
N VAL A 370 5.69 1.02 -24.27
CA VAL A 370 4.86 -0.16 -24.49
C VAL A 370 4.11 -0.45 -23.20
N ALA A 371 2.78 -0.33 -23.22
CA ALA A 371 1.92 -0.49 -22.05
C ALA A 371 0.87 -1.58 -22.26
N ILE A 372 0.55 -2.33 -21.20
CA ILE A 372 -0.36 -3.48 -21.20
C ILE A 372 -1.27 -3.48 -19.95
N ASP A 373 -2.40 -4.18 -20.04
CA ASP A 373 -3.39 -4.36 -18.95
C ASP A 373 -3.25 -5.75 -18.29
N ASP A 374 -2.01 -6.20 -18.11
CA ASP A 374 -1.69 -7.47 -17.46
C ASP A 374 -1.08 -7.18 -16.08
N GLN A 375 -1.77 -7.60 -15.01
CA GLN A 375 -1.36 -7.33 -13.63
C GLN A 375 -0.20 -8.22 -13.19
N ASP A 376 -0.01 -9.36 -13.85
CA ASP A 376 0.97 -10.38 -13.54
C ASP A 376 2.30 -10.21 -14.28
N LEU A 377 2.58 -9.04 -14.86
CA LEU A 377 3.88 -8.77 -15.49
C LEU A 377 5.05 -8.91 -14.49
N LEU A 378 4.82 -8.51 -13.24
CA LEU A 378 5.80 -8.48 -12.15
C LEU A 378 5.42 -9.37 -10.96
N GLU A 379 4.26 -10.03 -11.01
CA GLU A 379 3.78 -10.79 -9.87
C GLU A 379 4.32 -12.21 -9.88
N LEU A 380 5.20 -12.49 -8.92
CA LEU A 380 5.50 -13.83 -8.47
C LEU A 380 5.04 -13.96 -7.03
N LYS A 381 4.17 -14.91 -6.74
CA LYS A 381 3.69 -15.15 -5.38
C LYS A 381 4.70 -16.00 -4.62
N ARG A 382 5.11 -15.53 -3.44
CA ARG A 382 5.94 -16.31 -2.53
C ARG A 382 5.15 -17.48 -1.93
N GLN A 383 5.83 -18.57 -1.63
CA GLN A 383 5.26 -19.75 -0.97
C GLN A 383 5.61 -19.77 0.53
N HIS A 384 6.80 -19.31 0.88
CA HIS A 384 7.33 -19.32 2.24
C HIS A 384 7.67 -17.89 2.71
N GLY A 385 8.14 -17.77 3.96
CA GLY A 385 8.54 -16.51 4.56
C GLY A 385 9.47 -16.72 5.75
N LEU A 386 9.74 -15.64 6.49
CA LEU A 386 10.63 -15.67 7.67
C LEU A 386 10.11 -16.51 8.84
N ASP A 387 8.86 -17.00 8.77
CA ASP A 387 8.29 -17.99 9.68
C ASP A 387 8.79 -19.43 9.38
N ALA A 388 9.22 -19.70 8.15
CA ALA A 388 9.83 -20.95 7.71
C ALA A 388 11.16 -20.69 6.97
N PRO A 389 12.22 -20.23 7.68
CA PRO A 389 13.42 -19.67 7.06
C PRO A 389 14.18 -20.66 6.18
N GLU A 390 14.19 -21.95 6.49
CA GLU A 390 14.87 -22.96 5.65
C GLU A 390 14.20 -23.14 4.30
N ALA A 391 12.87 -23.26 4.28
CA ALA A 391 12.10 -23.35 3.05
C ALA A 391 12.17 -22.05 2.26
N PHE A 392 12.20 -20.90 2.95
CA PHE A 392 12.30 -19.60 2.30
C PHE A 392 13.69 -19.35 1.70
N ILE A 393 14.79 -19.80 2.33
CA ILE A 393 16.12 -19.78 1.71
C ILE A 393 16.14 -20.65 0.43
N ALA A 394 15.54 -21.84 0.49
CA ALA A 394 15.48 -22.72 -0.68
C ALA A 394 14.65 -22.12 -1.81
N GLU A 395 13.56 -21.41 -1.49
CA GLU A 395 12.75 -20.65 -2.46
C GLU A 395 13.52 -19.45 -3.04
N VAL A 396 14.20 -18.66 -2.20
CA VAL A 396 14.96 -17.48 -2.64
C VAL A 396 16.13 -17.88 -3.53
N GLY A 397 16.81 -18.99 -3.22
CA GLY A 397 17.88 -19.54 -4.06
C GLY A 397 17.40 -20.19 -5.36
N GLN A 398 16.09 -20.30 -5.59
CA GLN A 398 15.58 -20.65 -6.91
C GLN A 398 15.46 -19.38 -7.75
N HIS A 399 16.03 -19.43 -8.96
CA HIS A 399 15.99 -18.31 -9.89
C HIS A 399 14.55 -17.99 -10.31
N ALA A 400 14.00 -16.91 -9.75
CA ALA A 400 12.63 -16.48 -9.94
C ALA A 400 12.47 -15.71 -11.26
N LYS A 401 12.11 -16.41 -12.34
CA LYS A 401 12.06 -15.83 -13.70
C LYS A 401 10.72 -15.16 -14.03
N LEU A 402 10.76 -13.92 -14.49
CA LEU A 402 9.58 -13.17 -14.97
C LEU A 402 9.31 -13.46 -16.46
N ASN A 403 8.76 -14.65 -16.75
CA ASN A 403 8.55 -15.10 -18.13
C ASN A 403 7.76 -14.11 -19.01
N LYS A 404 6.75 -13.42 -18.45
CA LYS A 404 5.98 -12.41 -19.19
C LYS A 404 6.80 -11.17 -19.54
N LEU A 405 7.70 -10.75 -18.66
CA LEU A 405 8.61 -9.65 -18.91
C LEU A 405 9.63 -10.04 -19.99
N ASP A 406 10.22 -11.23 -19.89
CA ASP A 406 11.19 -11.73 -20.88
C ASP A 406 10.58 -11.83 -22.28
N ASN A 407 9.36 -12.35 -22.38
CA ASN A 407 8.65 -12.42 -23.65
C ASN A 407 8.36 -11.03 -24.23
N LEU A 408 8.08 -10.03 -23.37
CA LEU A 408 7.82 -8.66 -23.79
C LEU A 408 9.11 -8.00 -24.29
N LEU A 409 10.22 -8.18 -23.57
CA LEU A 409 11.54 -7.71 -23.97
C LEU A 409 11.98 -8.35 -25.30
N LEU A 410 11.74 -9.65 -25.48
CA LEU A 410 11.97 -10.33 -26.76
C LEU A 410 11.07 -9.78 -27.87
N ALA A 411 9.80 -9.45 -27.58
CA ALA A 411 8.92 -8.81 -28.54
C ALA A 411 9.42 -7.44 -29.00
N ILE A 412 9.93 -6.64 -28.06
CA ILE A 412 10.54 -5.34 -28.36
C ILE A 412 11.84 -5.53 -29.15
N HIS A 413 12.68 -6.49 -28.79
CA HIS A 413 13.90 -6.81 -29.53
C HIS A 413 13.62 -7.18 -30.98
N GLU A 414 12.64 -8.06 -31.22
CA GLU A 414 12.22 -8.43 -32.57
C GLU A 414 11.59 -7.24 -33.32
N LEU A 415 10.83 -6.38 -32.64
CA LEU A 415 10.29 -5.17 -33.24
C LEU A 415 11.41 -4.21 -33.68
N MET A 416 12.45 -4.02 -32.86
CA MET A 416 13.64 -3.25 -33.22
C MET A 416 14.34 -3.85 -34.43
N ARG A 417 14.58 -5.17 -34.42
CA ARG A 417 15.22 -5.89 -35.53
C ARG A 417 14.48 -5.72 -36.85
N LEU A 418 13.15 -5.87 -36.84
CA LEU A 418 12.32 -5.76 -38.04
C LEU A 418 12.22 -4.31 -38.55
N SER A 419 12.44 -3.34 -37.67
CA SER A 419 12.41 -1.91 -37.99
C SER A 419 13.78 -1.38 -38.43
N ASP A 420 14.86 -2.05 -38.04
CA ASP A 420 16.20 -1.75 -38.51
C ASP A 420 16.33 -2.10 -40.00
N ASN A 421 16.67 -1.09 -40.81
CA ASN A 421 16.83 -1.23 -42.26
C ASN A 421 18.23 -1.72 -42.66
N ASN A 422 19.09 -2.06 -41.69
CA ASN A 422 20.49 -2.41 -41.94
C ASN A 422 20.74 -3.85 -42.41
N PHE A 423 19.71 -4.67 -42.63
CA PHE A 423 19.89 -6.02 -43.16
C PHE A 423 19.97 -6.01 -44.70
N LYS A 424 21.19 -6.14 -45.21
CA LYS A 424 21.51 -6.58 -46.58
C LYS A 424 21.33 -8.08 -46.73
#